data_AF-A0A5C6MAI1-F1
#
_entry.id   AF-A0A5C6MAI1-F1
#
_cell.length_a   1.000
_cell.length_b   1.000
_cell.length_c   1.000
_cell.angle_alpha   90.00
_cell.angle_beta   90.00
_cell.angle_gamma   90.00
#
_symmetry.space_group_name_H-M   'P 1'
#
loop_
_entity.id
_entity.type
_entity.pdbx_description
1 polymer ?
#
loop_
_entity_poly.entity_id
_entity_poly.type
_entity_poly.pdbx_seq_one_letter_code
_entity_poly.pdbx_strand_id
1 'polypeptide(L)'
;MSLNFRTVLAGVVAGGWLLSAVGAVSAEDPTKLALERIAKMEVGKKDWPQWGGSYGRNNTPEGKNIPIKWNVETGENILWSMPLGSETYGNPVVANGKVYIGTNNGNGYIKRYPSSVDLGCLVCFDEKSGQFLWQHSNEKLPTGRVHDWPHQGICCSPYVDGERAWYVTSRGTVVCLDTEGFRDGQNDSPYVEEKETAETEADVIWLVDMMKDLGVSQHNMCSCSVTVVGNLLFVITGNGVDESHITIPEERAPSFICLDKNSGKLLWRDNSPGANVLHGQWSSPAYGEFGGVAQVIMGGGDGYVYSFLAAGRDGKAELLWKFDCNPKDSIYLLGGRATRNHLIATPVVHDGLVYVGVGEDPEHGEGQGHLWCIDPTKRGDVSPTLVYNSKDPKTPIAHKRLQALVEKEGDFERENPNSAAVWHYVGADPANFETTMHRTCGTVAIKNDLLFVSDFSGLVHCLDPKTGKPHWTYDMFAAS
;
A
#
# COMPACT_ATOMS: atom_id res chain seq x y z
N MET A 1 -17.66 -87.64 -8.47
CA MET A 1 -16.49 -87.96 -7.62
C MET A 1 -15.45 -86.87 -7.82
N SER A 2 -14.93 -86.34 -6.73
CA SER A 2 -14.04 -85.18 -6.61
C SER A 2 -12.83 -85.14 -7.55
N LEU A 3 -12.39 -83.95 -7.97
CA LEU A 3 -11.21 -83.28 -7.40
C LEU A 3 -11.04 -81.84 -7.94
N ASN A 4 -10.71 -80.92 -7.03
CA ASN A 4 -10.21 -79.57 -7.27
C ASN A 4 -8.78 -79.61 -7.82
N PHE A 5 -8.40 -78.65 -8.68
CA PHE A 5 -7.12 -77.95 -8.55
C PHE A 5 -7.28 -76.50 -9.04
N ARG A 6 -6.84 -75.56 -8.19
CA ARG A 6 -6.83 -74.11 -8.41
C ARG A 6 -5.69 -73.75 -9.37
N THR A 7 -5.93 -72.80 -10.27
CA THR A 7 -4.89 -72.03 -10.95
C THR A 7 -5.15 -70.55 -10.68
N VAL A 8 -4.15 -69.87 -10.12
CA VAL A 8 -4.14 -68.44 -9.80
C VAL A 8 -3.78 -67.68 -11.07
N LEU A 9 -4.62 -66.74 -11.51
CA LEU A 9 -4.24 -65.71 -12.49
C LEU A 9 -4.21 -64.35 -11.77
N ALA A 10 -3.08 -63.66 -11.89
CA ALA A 10 -2.84 -62.33 -11.35
C ALA A 10 -3.71 -61.28 -12.08
N GLY A 11 -4.42 -60.46 -11.31
CA GLY A 11 -5.18 -59.33 -11.82
C GLY A 11 -4.29 -58.09 -11.94
N VAL A 12 -4.24 -57.49 -13.14
CA VAL A 12 -3.78 -56.12 -13.34
C VAL A 12 -5.01 -55.23 -13.31
N VAL A 13 -5.16 -54.43 -12.25
CA VAL A 13 -6.17 -53.37 -12.17
C VAL A 13 -5.53 -52.09 -12.68
N ALA A 14 -5.88 -51.70 -13.92
CA ALA A 14 -5.57 -50.36 -14.41
C ALA A 14 -6.57 -49.37 -13.79
N GLY A 15 -6.14 -48.66 -12.74
CA GLY A 15 -6.86 -47.54 -12.16
C GLY A 15 -6.74 -46.32 -13.07
N GLY A 16 -7.81 -46.01 -13.80
CA GLY A 16 -7.95 -44.74 -14.51
C GLY A 16 -8.17 -43.61 -13.52
N TRP A 17 -7.22 -42.69 -13.43
CA TRP A 17 -7.39 -41.43 -12.71
C TRP A 17 -8.30 -40.53 -13.53
N LEU A 18 -9.52 -40.29 -13.03
CA LEU A 18 -10.38 -39.21 -13.49
C LEU A 18 -9.73 -37.89 -13.06
N LEU A 19 -9.00 -37.26 -13.99
CA LEU A 19 -8.72 -35.82 -13.92
C LEU A 19 -10.05 -35.10 -14.08
N SER A 20 -10.62 -34.67 -12.96
CA SER A 20 -11.67 -33.64 -12.96
C SER A 20 -11.07 -32.39 -13.61
N ALA A 21 -11.56 -32.07 -14.81
CA ALA A 21 -11.30 -30.80 -15.46
C ALA A 21 -11.77 -29.67 -14.55
N VAL A 22 -10.82 -28.98 -13.93
CA VAL A 22 -11.07 -27.66 -13.34
C VAL A 22 -11.42 -26.77 -14.53
N GLY A 23 -12.71 -26.45 -14.67
CA GLY A 23 -13.16 -25.52 -15.68
C GLY A 23 -12.35 -24.23 -15.56
N ALA A 24 -11.85 -23.71 -16.67
CA ALA A 24 -11.15 -22.43 -16.70
C ALA A 24 -12.07 -21.37 -16.10
N VAL A 25 -11.80 -20.99 -14.84
CA VAL A 25 -12.33 -19.75 -14.27
C VAL A 25 -11.84 -18.65 -15.21
N SER A 26 -12.75 -17.86 -15.79
CA SER A 26 -12.32 -16.74 -16.62
C SER A 26 -11.46 -15.82 -15.76
N ALA A 27 -10.27 -15.46 -16.25
CA ALA A 27 -9.38 -14.55 -15.55
C ALA A 27 -10.14 -13.31 -15.06
N GLU A 28 -9.87 -12.91 -13.82
CA GLU A 28 -10.48 -11.73 -13.20
C GLU A 28 -10.23 -10.48 -14.07
N ASP A 29 -11.29 -9.70 -14.36
CA ASP A 29 -11.15 -8.38 -15.00
C ASP A 29 -11.12 -7.28 -13.91
N PRO A 30 -9.94 -6.73 -13.57
CA PRO A 30 -9.81 -5.77 -12.48
C PRO A 30 -10.46 -4.43 -12.80
N THR A 31 -10.52 -4.03 -14.08
CA THR A 31 -11.25 -2.81 -14.49
C THR A 31 -12.74 -2.99 -14.23
N LYS A 32 -13.31 -4.11 -14.65
CA LYS A 32 -14.73 -4.42 -14.41
C LYS A 32 -15.05 -4.47 -12.92
N LEU A 33 -14.22 -5.16 -12.13
CA LEU A 33 -14.42 -5.23 -10.67
C LEU A 33 -14.34 -3.86 -9.99
N ALA A 34 -13.40 -3.00 -10.39
CA ALA A 34 -13.32 -1.64 -9.87
C ALA A 34 -14.60 -0.86 -10.19
N LEU A 35 -15.09 -0.90 -11.44
CA LEU A 35 -16.32 -0.23 -11.85
C LEU A 35 -17.57 -0.77 -11.12
N GLU A 36 -17.65 -2.08 -10.87
CA GLU A 36 -18.74 -2.69 -10.10
C GLU A 36 -18.76 -2.23 -8.64
N ARG A 37 -17.60 -1.92 -8.06
CA ARG A 37 -17.48 -1.35 -6.71
C ARG A 37 -17.83 0.14 -6.71
N ILE A 38 -17.29 0.89 -7.66
CA ILE A 38 -17.57 2.33 -7.83
C ILE A 38 -19.07 2.56 -8.07
N ALA A 39 -19.75 1.67 -8.80
CA ALA A 39 -21.19 1.76 -9.01
C ALA A 39 -22.05 1.64 -7.74
N LYS A 40 -21.46 1.23 -6.59
CA LYS A 40 -22.12 1.18 -5.27
C LYS A 40 -21.76 2.37 -4.38
N MET A 41 -20.86 3.23 -4.84
CA MET A 41 -20.45 4.47 -4.16
C MET A 41 -21.29 5.63 -4.68
N GLU A 42 -21.36 6.70 -3.91
CA GLU A 42 -22.07 7.94 -4.27
C GLU A 42 -21.16 8.85 -5.13
N VAL A 43 -20.60 8.29 -6.21
CA VAL A 43 -19.73 9.01 -7.16
C VAL A 43 -20.14 8.75 -8.61
N GLY A 44 -19.55 9.49 -9.56
CA GLY A 44 -19.73 9.24 -10.98
C GLY A 44 -19.28 7.83 -11.38
N LYS A 45 -20.02 7.19 -12.28
CA LYS A 45 -19.81 5.76 -12.65
C LYS A 45 -18.44 5.45 -13.25
N LYS A 46 -17.72 6.47 -13.70
CA LYS A 46 -16.39 6.36 -14.33
C LYS A 46 -15.32 7.12 -13.56
N ASP A 47 -15.68 7.62 -12.38
CA ASP A 47 -14.76 8.30 -11.49
C ASP A 47 -13.71 7.33 -10.97
N TRP A 48 -12.64 7.87 -10.39
CA TRP A 48 -11.56 7.09 -9.81
C TRP A 48 -11.34 7.58 -8.37
N PRO A 49 -12.26 7.22 -7.45
CA PRO A 49 -12.45 7.91 -6.18
C PRO A 49 -11.44 7.54 -5.08
N GLN A 50 -10.40 6.76 -5.43
CA GLN A 50 -9.37 6.33 -4.49
C GLN A 50 -8.12 5.84 -5.22
N TRP A 51 -6.99 5.75 -4.50
CA TRP A 51 -5.78 5.12 -5.03
C TRP A 51 -6.03 3.68 -5.50
N GLY A 52 -5.68 3.41 -6.75
CA GLY A 52 -5.93 2.13 -7.43
C GLY A 52 -7.39 1.86 -7.78
N GLY A 53 -8.30 2.82 -7.63
CA GLY A 53 -9.72 2.77 -8.01
C GLY A 53 -10.62 1.88 -7.16
N SER A 54 -10.04 0.91 -6.45
CA SER A 54 -10.76 0.05 -5.52
C SER A 54 -9.87 -0.37 -4.34
N TYR A 55 -10.47 -0.95 -3.31
CA TYR A 55 -9.75 -1.51 -2.17
C TYR A 55 -8.77 -2.64 -2.54
N GLY A 56 -8.86 -3.21 -3.75
CA GLY A 56 -7.90 -4.20 -4.28
C GLY A 56 -6.62 -3.57 -4.84
N ARG A 57 -6.58 -2.23 -4.98
CA ARG A 57 -5.41 -1.42 -5.35
C ARG A 57 -4.79 -1.65 -6.73
N ASN A 58 -5.39 -2.50 -7.56
CA ASN A 58 -4.96 -2.72 -8.95
C ASN A 58 -5.39 -1.54 -9.86
N ASN A 59 -4.46 -0.66 -10.21
CA ASN A 59 -4.75 0.61 -10.87
C ASN A 59 -4.99 0.46 -12.39
N THR A 60 -6.18 0.01 -12.77
CA THR A 60 -6.54 -0.26 -14.17
C THR A 60 -7.83 0.45 -14.60
N PRO A 61 -7.84 1.79 -14.78
CA PRO A 61 -9.04 2.51 -15.22
C PRO A 61 -9.49 2.12 -16.63
N GLU A 62 -10.78 2.31 -16.93
CA GLU A 62 -11.28 2.21 -18.30
C GLU A 62 -10.88 3.47 -19.07
N GLY A 63 -10.16 3.33 -20.18
CA GLY A 63 -9.83 4.43 -21.08
C GLY A 63 -10.06 4.06 -22.53
N LYS A 64 -10.58 5.01 -23.31
CA LYS A 64 -10.72 4.93 -24.77
C LYS A 64 -10.17 6.23 -25.36
N ASN A 65 -9.57 6.15 -26.55
CA ASN A 65 -8.96 7.30 -27.22
C ASN A 65 -7.95 8.05 -26.33
N ILE A 66 -7.18 7.32 -25.52
CA ILE A 66 -6.13 7.91 -24.67
C ILE A 66 -5.11 8.59 -25.59
N PRO A 67 -4.81 9.89 -25.39
CA PRO A 67 -3.80 10.57 -26.20
C PRO A 67 -2.45 9.88 -26.06
N ILE A 68 -1.87 9.45 -27.19
CA ILE A 68 -0.52 8.85 -27.25
C ILE A 68 0.57 9.86 -27.63
N LYS A 69 0.17 11.12 -27.80
CA LYS A 69 1.04 12.28 -28.03
C LYS A 69 0.49 13.41 -27.19
N TRP A 70 1.34 14.12 -26.49
CA TRP A 70 0.99 15.30 -25.72
C TRP A 70 2.21 16.21 -25.60
N ASN A 71 1.98 17.48 -25.33
CA ASN A 71 3.06 18.43 -25.08
C ASN A 71 2.60 19.46 -24.04
N VAL A 72 3.32 19.51 -22.92
CA VAL A 72 3.00 20.40 -21.79
C VAL A 72 3.23 21.87 -22.11
N GLU A 73 4.24 22.18 -22.93
CA GLU A 73 4.57 23.55 -23.32
C GLU A 73 3.55 24.13 -24.31
N THR A 74 3.08 23.34 -25.27
CA THR A 74 2.13 23.79 -26.30
C THR A 74 0.67 23.56 -25.93
N GLY A 75 0.39 22.72 -24.93
CA GLY A 75 -0.96 22.28 -24.57
C GLY A 75 -1.54 21.21 -25.50
N GLU A 76 -0.74 20.60 -26.37
CA GLU A 76 -1.23 19.54 -27.27
C GLU A 76 -1.81 18.37 -26.45
N ASN A 77 -3.09 18.04 -26.73
CA ASN A 77 -3.87 17.00 -26.05
C ASN A 77 -3.93 17.16 -24.51
N ILE A 78 -3.82 18.39 -24.01
CA ILE A 78 -4.01 18.74 -22.59
C ILE A 78 -5.28 19.58 -22.46
N LEU A 79 -6.20 19.15 -21.60
CA LEU A 79 -7.45 19.88 -21.35
C LEU A 79 -7.20 21.15 -20.52
N TRP A 80 -6.45 21.02 -19.43
CA TRP A 80 -5.99 22.10 -18.56
C TRP A 80 -4.74 21.66 -17.80
N SER A 81 -4.03 22.62 -17.21
CA SER A 81 -2.87 22.39 -16.34
C SER A 81 -2.90 23.40 -15.20
N MET A 82 -2.54 22.97 -13.99
CA MET A 82 -2.48 23.82 -12.80
C MET A 82 -1.17 23.59 -12.04
N PRO A 83 -0.50 24.67 -11.57
CA PRO A 83 0.74 24.57 -10.82
C PRO A 83 0.47 24.07 -9.39
N LEU A 84 1.03 22.92 -9.01
CA LEU A 84 1.00 22.44 -7.63
C LEU A 84 2.09 23.14 -6.79
N GLY A 85 2.24 22.66 -5.56
CA GLY A 85 3.39 23.01 -4.73
C GLY A 85 4.71 22.50 -5.30
N SER A 86 5.81 22.70 -4.56
CA SER A 86 7.14 22.27 -5.00
C SER A 86 7.34 20.74 -4.93
N GLU A 87 6.55 20.05 -4.11
CA GLU A 87 6.68 18.59 -3.89
C GLU A 87 5.30 17.93 -3.80
N THR A 88 5.17 16.76 -4.44
CA THR A 88 3.91 16.00 -4.53
C THR A 88 4.22 14.50 -4.62
N TYR A 89 3.66 13.73 -3.68
CA TYR A 89 3.81 12.27 -3.61
C TYR A 89 2.46 11.55 -3.67
N GLY A 90 1.37 12.22 -3.24
CA GLY A 90 0.02 11.68 -3.35
C GLY A 90 -0.45 11.65 -4.81
N ASN A 91 -1.17 10.59 -5.19
CA ASN A 91 -1.75 10.48 -6.53
C ASN A 91 -3.06 11.27 -6.62
N PRO A 92 -3.40 11.82 -7.80
CA PRO A 92 -4.68 12.49 -7.99
C PRO A 92 -5.84 11.50 -7.87
N VAL A 93 -6.93 11.96 -7.27
CA VAL A 93 -8.21 11.25 -7.17
C VAL A 93 -9.28 12.09 -7.84
N VAL A 94 -10.12 11.46 -8.65
CA VAL A 94 -11.18 12.14 -9.39
C VAL A 94 -12.52 11.59 -8.93
N ALA A 95 -13.40 12.46 -8.43
CA ALA A 95 -14.73 12.09 -7.98
C ALA A 95 -15.69 13.29 -8.06
N ASN A 96 -16.91 13.05 -8.53
CA ASN A 96 -18.02 14.00 -8.57
C ASN A 96 -17.67 15.36 -9.20
N GLY A 97 -16.94 15.35 -10.31
CA GLY A 97 -16.53 16.58 -11.00
C GLY A 97 -15.39 17.32 -10.32
N LYS A 98 -14.71 16.70 -9.34
CA LYS A 98 -13.58 17.29 -8.61
C LYS A 98 -12.32 16.43 -8.71
N VAL A 99 -11.17 17.09 -8.68
CA VAL A 99 -9.84 16.48 -8.65
C VAL A 99 -9.17 16.85 -7.33
N TYR A 100 -8.77 15.85 -6.56
CA TYR A 100 -8.11 15.99 -5.27
C TYR A 100 -6.65 15.55 -5.37
N ILE A 101 -5.74 16.36 -4.85
CA ILE A 101 -4.30 16.03 -4.87
C ILE A 101 -3.58 16.54 -3.63
N GLY A 102 -2.77 15.66 -3.03
CA GLY A 102 -1.88 16.00 -1.93
C GLY A 102 -0.62 16.68 -2.44
N THR A 103 -0.27 17.84 -1.89
CA THR A 103 0.91 18.64 -2.27
C THR A 103 1.40 19.41 -1.04
N ASN A 104 2.50 20.15 -1.16
CA ASN A 104 2.82 21.23 -0.24
C ASN A 104 2.21 22.58 -0.70
N ASN A 105 2.43 23.65 0.07
CA ASN A 105 1.88 24.99 -0.21
C ASN A 105 2.71 25.84 -1.20
N GLY A 106 3.65 25.27 -1.96
CA GLY A 106 4.56 26.04 -2.82
C GLY A 106 3.87 26.97 -3.83
N ASN A 107 2.62 26.67 -4.23
CA ASN A 107 1.84 27.56 -5.10
C ASN A 107 1.08 28.68 -4.34
N GLY A 108 0.79 28.48 -3.04
CA GLY A 108 0.10 29.47 -2.20
C GLY A 108 -1.34 29.78 -2.65
N TYR A 109 -2.19 28.76 -2.77
CA TYR A 109 -3.57 28.92 -3.27
C TYR A 109 -4.47 29.80 -2.40
N ILE A 110 -4.20 29.88 -1.10
CA ILE A 110 -5.03 30.63 -0.14
C ILE A 110 -4.26 31.85 0.37
N LYS A 111 -4.91 33.03 0.35
CA LYS A 111 -4.31 34.32 0.74
C LYS A 111 -3.70 34.33 2.15
N ARG A 112 -4.30 33.64 3.12
CA ARG A 112 -3.78 33.58 4.51
C ARG A 112 -2.47 32.79 4.62
N TYR A 113 -2.20 31.92 3.65
CA TYR A 113 -0.99 31.12 3.57
C TYR A 113 -0.26 31.39 2.26
N PRO A 114 0.52 32.49 2.19
CA PRO A 114 1.38 32.74 1.03
C PRO A 114 2.36 31.58 0.83
N SER A 115 2.89 31.43 -0.38
CA SER A 115 3.78 30.32 -0.76
C SER A 115 5.06 30.18 0.09
N SER A 116 5.43 31.22 0.85
CA SER A 116 6.54 31.18 1.81
C SER A 116 6.21 30.45 3.12
N VAL A 117 4.94 30.09 3.34
CA VAL A 117 4.52 29.28 4.51
C VAL A 117 4.44 27.83 4.08
N ASP A 118 5.27 26.98 4.69
CA ASP A 118 5.29 25.54 4.45
C ASP A 118 4.13 24.83 5.15
N LEU A 119 3.41 23.99 4.41
CA LEU A 119 2.23 23.24 4.86
C LEU A 119 2.12 21.92 4.09
N GLY A 120 1.43 20.95 4.66
CA GLY A 120 0.79 19.88 3.90
C GLY A 120 -0.59 20.33 3.40
N CYS A 121 -0.83 20.27 2.10
CA CYS A 121 -2.07 20.74 1.47
C CYS A 121 -2.78 19.62 0.71
N LEU A 122 -4.07 19.43 0.98
CA LEU A 122 -4.95 18.69 0.07
C LEU A 122 -5.68 19.74 -0.75
N VAL A 123 -5.43 19.78 -2.05
CA VAL A 123 -6.00 20.78 -2.95
C VAL A 123 -7.09 20.15 -3.79
N CYS A 124 -8.20 20.87 -3.96
CA CYS A 124 -9.34 20.45 -4.76
C CYS A 124 -9.52 21.38 -5.97
N PHE A 125 -9.66 20.80 -7.16
CA PHE A 125 -9.94 21.49 -8.41
C PHE A 125 -11.23 21.00 -9.04
N ASP A 126 -11.87 21.83 -9.86
CA ASP A 126 -12.92 21.41 -10.78
C ASP A 126 -12.32 20.56 -11.91
N GLU A 127 -12.89 19.38 -12.16
CA GLU A 127 -12.39 18.40 -13.14
C GLU A 127 -12.40 18.92 -14.57
N LYS A 128 -13.36 19.79 -14.93
CA LYS A 128 -13.54 20.23 -16.33
C LYS A 128 -12.65 21.40 -16.69
N SER A 129 -12.43 22.31 -15.75
CA SER A 129 -11.73 23.57 -15.97
C SER A 129 -10.36 23.64 -15.31
N GLY A 130 -10.08 22.78 -14.34
CA GLY A 130 -8.91 22.89 -13.47
C GLY A 130 -9.03 24.03 -12.45
N GLN A 131 -10.17 24.71 -12.34
CA GLN A 131 -10.33 25.83 -11.41
C GLN A 131 -10.10 25.37 -9.97
N PHE A 132 -9.23 26.07 -9.23
CA PHE A 132 -9.08 25.87 -7.78
C PHE A 132 -10.41 26.12 -7.06
N LEU A 133 -10.80 25.16 -6.22
CA LEU A 133 -12.05 25.21 -5.45
C LEU A 133 -11.77 25.53 -3.99
N TRP A 134 -10.96 24.71 -3.32
CA TRP A 134 -10.58 24.85 -1.92
C TRP A 134 -9.29 24.09 -1.61
N GLN A 135 -8.69 24.39 -0.45
CA GLN A 135 -7.53 23.67 0.08
C GLN A 135 -7.71 23.37 1.57
N HIS A 136 -7.44 22.13 1.98
CA HIS A 136 -7.26 21.79 3.39
C HIS A 136 -5.81 22.02 3.79
N SER A 137 -5.58 23.05 4.59
CA SER A 137 -4.25 23.53 4.97
C SER A 137 -3.80 22.92 6.31
N ASN A 138 -2.74 22.12 6.29
CA ASN A 138 -2.19 21.47 7.49
C ASN A 138 -0.85 22.10 7.85
N GLU A 139 -0.83 22.90 8.91
CA GLU A 139 0.39 23.52 9.44
C GLU A 139 1.41 22.44 9.81
N LYS A 140 2.71 22.73 9.64
CA LYS A 140 3.77 21.79 10.00
C LYS A 140 3.83 21.53 11.51
N LEU A 141 4.26 20.33 11.90
CA LEU A 141 4.45 20.01 13.32
C LEU A 141 5.61 20.84 13.92
N PRO A 142 5.48 21.37 15.15
CA PRO A 142 6.53 22.15 15.81
C PRO A 142 7.77 21.31 16.16
N THR A 143 7.63 19.98 16.20
CA THR A 143 8.74 19.03 16.36
C THR A 143 9.64 18.95 15.11
N GLY A 144 9.21 19.53 13.99
CA GLY A 144 9.99 19.60 12.76
C GLY A 144 10.27 18.24 12.15
N ARG A 145 11.42 18.14 11.48
CA ARG A 145 11.77 17.07 10.52
C ARG A 145 11.59 15.64 11.03
N VAL A 146 11.74 15.39 12.32
CA VAL A 146 11.61 14.04 12.89
C VAL A 146 10.21 13.47 12.67
N HIS A 147 9.18 14.31 12.73
CA HIS A 147 7.79 13.89 12.54
C HIS A 147 7.16 14.50 11.29
N ASP A 148 7.63 15.65 10.79
CA ASP A 148 7.05 16.35 9.65
C ASP A 148 8.16 17.00 8.82
N TRP A 149 8.53 16.34 7.72
CA TRP A 149 9.65 16.74 6.89
C TRP A 149 9.40 18.09 6.22
N PRO A 150 10.37 19.03 6.22
CA PRO A 150 10.21 20.33 5.58
C PRO A 150 9.89 20.19 4.09
N HIS A 151 9.01 21.05 3.57
CA HIS A 151 8.55 21.10 2.18
C HIS A 151 7.81 19.86 1.68
N GLN A 152 7.82 18.75 2.41
CA GLN A 152 7.07 17.60 1.99
C GLN A 152 5.55 17.87 2.08
N GLY A 153 4.83 17.58 1.00
CA GLY A 153 3.38 17.67 0.96
C GLY A 153 2.65 16.53 1.67
N ILE A 154 1.34 16.45 1.40
CA ILE A 154 0.55 15.26 1.73
C ILE A 154 0.93 14.13 0.78
N CYS A 155 1.35 12.99 1.33
CA CYS A 155 1.80 11.82 0.57
C CYS A 155 0.67 10.80 0.30
N CYS A 156 -0.55 11.14 0.70
CA CYS A 156 -1.72 10.25 0.64
C CYS A 156 -2.64 10.67 -0.51
N SER A 157 -3.33 9.69 -1.09
CA SER A 157 -4.46 9.92 -2.00
C SER A 157 -5.77 9.74 -1.21
N PRO A 158 -6.73 10.66 -1.27
CA PRO A 158 -7.98 10.53 -0.52
C PRO A 158 -8.84 9.38 -1.04
N TYR A 159 -9.76 8.91 -0.19
CA TYR A 159 -10.92 8.10 -0.58
C TYR A 159 -12.15 9.02 -0.59
N VAL A 160 -12.95 9.01 -1.65
CA VAL A 160 -14.14 9.86 -1.80
C VAL A 160 -15.39 9.01 -1.99
N ASP A 161 -16.46 9.30 -1.26
CA ASP A 161 -17.76 8.62 -1.36
C ASP A 161 -18.86 9.63 -1.03
N GLY A 162 -19.61 10.06 -2.05
CA GLY A 162 -20.65 11.07 -1.89
C GLY A 162 -20.07 12.44 -1.59
N GLU A 163 -20.60 13.05 -0.54
CA GLU A 163 -20.21 14.37 -0.02
C GLU A 163 -19.00 14.28 0.93
N ARG A 164 -18.34 13.12 1.04
CA ARG A 164 -17.25 12.93 2.01
C ARG A 164 -15.94 12.49 1.39
N ALA A 165 -14.84 13.02 1.92
CA ALA A 165 -13.48 12.63 1.58
C ALA A 165 -12.67 12.25 2.83
N TRP A 166 -11.97 11.11 2.79
CA TRP A 166 -11.15 10.61 3.89
C TRP A 166 -9.70 10.50 3.48
N TYR A 167 -8.79 11.01 4.31
CA TYR A 167 -7.35 10.87 4.06
C TYR A 167 -6.53 11.08 5.35
N VAL A 168 -5.21 10.87 5.25
CA VAL A 168 -4.26 11.12 6.35
C VAL A 168 -3.40 12.35 6.05
N THR A 169 -3.36 13.29 6.98
CA THR A 169 -2.59 14.53 6.89
C THR A 169 -1.10 14.31 7.12
N SER A 170 -0.26 15.29 6.78
CA SER A 170 1.18 15.28 7.12
C SER A 170 1.43 15.23 8.62
N ARG A 171 0.43 15.56 9.46
CA ARG A 171 0.53 15.63 10.93
C ARG A 171 0.15 14.31 11.63
N GLY A 172 -0.12 13.24 10.89
CA GLY A 172 -0.57 11.98 11.48
C GLY A 172 -2.02 12.02 11.94
N THR A 173 -2.84 12.83 11.27
CA THR A 173 -4.27 12.94 11.56
C THR A 173 -5.07 12.24 10.47
N VAL A 174 -5.98 11.34 10.85
CA VAL A 174 -7.01 10.83 9.92
C VAL A 174 -8.16 11.82 9.94
N VAL A 175 -8.58 12.31 8.78
CA VAL A 175 -9.66 13.29 8.67
C VAL A 175 -10.75 12.82 7.72
N CYS A 176 -11.99 13.18 8.03
CA CYS A 176 -13.11 13.17 7.11
C CYS A 176 -13.49 14.62 6.81
N LEU A 177 -13.50 14.98 5.54
CA LEU A 177 -13.90 16.29 5.05
C LEU A 177 -15.26 16.22 4.38
N ASP A 178 -15.98 17.35 4.37
CA ASP A 178 -16.97 17.59 3.33
C ASP A 178 -16.24 17.92 1.99
N THR A 179 -16.81 17.43 0.89
CA THR A 179 -16.25 17.58 -0.46
C THR A 179 -16.46 18.95 -1.09
N GLU A 180 -17.42 19.75 -0.62
CA GLU A 180 -17.56 21.15 -1.00
C GLU A 180 -16.66 22.07 -0.17
N GLY A 181 -16.24 21.61 1.01
CA GLY A 181 -15.64 22.50 2.01
C GLY A 181 -16.63 23.59 2.39
N PHE A 182 -16.17 24.77 2.77
CA PHE A 182 -17.11 25.86 3.11
C PHE A 182 -17.79 26.54 1.90
N ARG A 183 -17.68 25.97 0.69
CA ARG A 183 -18.23 26.58 -0.55
C ARG A 183 -19.75 26.56 -0.61
N ASP A 184 -20.38 25.62 0.08
CA ASP A 184 -21.83 25.49 0.12
C ASP A 184 -22.47 26.44 1.16
N GLY A 185 -21.63 27.12 1.96
CA GLY A 185 -22.04 28.05 3.01
C GLY A 185 -22.48 27.40 4.32
N GLN A 186 -22.23 26.09 4.50
CA GLN A 186 -22.55 25.34 5.70
C GLN A 186 -21.29 24.89 6.44
N ASN A 187 -21.49 24.50 7.70
CA ASN A 187 -20.54 23.67 8.42
C ASN A 187 -21.27 22.34 8.67
N ASP A 188 -20.85 21.28 7.99
CA ASP A 188 -21.53 19.98 7.92
C ASP A 188 -21.16 19.04 9.08
N SER A 189 -20.48 19.59 10.08
CA SER A 189 -19.64 18.83 10.98
C SER A 189 -20.17 18.86 12.43
N PRO A 190 -19.93 17.79 13.22
CA PRO A 190 -19.86 17.94 14.68
C PRO A 190 -18.57 18.63 15.13
N TYR A 191 -17.52 18.68 14.29
CA TYR A 191 -16.30 19.41 14.56
C TYR A 191 -16.46 20.88 14.16
N VAL A 192 -16.10 21.80 15.06
CA VAL A 192 -16.36 23.25 14.93
C VAL A 192 -15.16 24.08 15.37
N GLU A 193 -13.97 23.46 15.42
CA GLU A 193 -12.73 24.11 15.84
C GLU A 193 -11.91 24.66 14.65
N GLU A 194 -12.48 24.68 13.44
CA GLU A 194 -11.88 25.35 12.29
C GLU A 194 -11.60 26.82 12.61
N LYS A 195 -10.36 27.25 12.36
CA LYS A 195 -9.95 28.64 12.59
C LYS A 195 -10.54 29.60 11.55
N GLU A 196 -10.84 29.09 10.36
CA GLU A 196 -11.27 29.86 9.20
C GLU A 196 -12.32 29.06 8.41
N THR A 197 -13.36 29.75 7.93
CA THR A 197 -14.51 29.15 7.23
C THR A 197 -14.81 29.84 5.90
N ALA A 198 -13.79 30.42 5.27
CA ALA A 198 -13.95 31.03 3.94
C ALA A 198 -14.22 29.95 2.88
N GLU A 199 -14.91 30.29 1.80
CA GLU A 199 -15.26 29.35 0.71
C GLU A 199 -14.05 28.62 0.09
N THR A 200 -12.82 29.10 0.30
CA THR A 200 -11.60 28.42 -0.19
C THR A 200 -11.00 27.45 0.82
N GLU A 201 -11.59 27.30 1.99
CA GLU A 201 -11.16 26.40 3.07
C GLU A 201 -11.97 25.09 3.04
N ALA A 202 -11.33 24.02 3.49
CA ALA A 202 -12.03 22.75 3.72
C ALA A 202 -12.85 22.79 5.01
N ASP A 203 -13.95 22.04 5.01
CA ASP A 203 -14.81 21.78 6.18
C ASP A 203 -14.52 20.37 6.71
N VAL A 204 -14.19 20.27 8.01
CA VAL A 204 -13.74 19.02 8.65
C VAL A 204 -14.89 18.40 9.44
N ILE A 205 -15.41 17.26 8.98
CA ILE A 205 -16.49 16.54 9.66
C ILE A 205 -16.03 15.91 10.97
N TRP A 206 -14.92 15.18 10.93
CA TRP A 206 -14.30 14.61 12.12
C TRP A 206 -12.81 14.37 11.88
N LEU A 207 -12.05 14.27 12.96
CA LEU A 207 -10.63 13.94 12.91
C LEU A 207 -10.21 13.01 14.05
N VAL A 208 -9.12 12.28 13.83
CA VAL A 208 -8.41 11.47 14.84
C VAL A 208 -6.92 11.80 14.75
N ASP A 209 -6.35 12.34 15.82
CA ASP A 209 -4.93 12.65 15.89
C ASP A 209 -4.19 11.42 16.42
N MET A 210 -3.53 10.66 15.53
CA MET A 210 -2.91 9.39 15.92
C MET A 210 -1.74 9.59 16.90
N MET A 211 -1.05 10.74 16.83
CA MET A 211 0.04 11.02 17.75
C MET A 211 -0.48 11.31 19.15
N LYS A 212 -1.48 12.19 19.25
CA LYS A 212 -2.08 12.58 20.53
C LYS A 212 -2.96 11.49 21.14
N ASP A 213 -3.83 10.88 20.34
CA ASP A 213 -4.90 10.00 20.82
C ASP A 213 -4.43 8.53 20.95
N LEU A 214 -3.43 8.12 20.16
CA LEU A 214 -2.95 6.74 20.10
C LEU A 214 -1.48 6.57 20.51
N GLY A 215 -0.76 7.66 20.78
CA GLY A 215 0.65 7.64 21.17
C GLY A 215 1.59 7.30 20.02
N VAL A 216 1.17 7.45 18.76
CA VAL A 216 2.03 7.17 17.60
C VAL A 216 3.15 8.21 17.51
N SER A 217 4.36 7.76 17.22
CA SER A 217 5.48 8.62 16.86
C SER A 217 5.82 8.38 15.40
N GLN A 218 5.16 9.12 14.51
CA GLN A 218 5.39 8.96 13.08
C GLN A 218 6.80 9.41 12.70
N HIS A 219 7.45 8.73 11.76
CA HIS A 219 8.78 9.13 11.29
C HIS A 219 8.70 9.88 9.96
N ASN A 220 9.21 11.11 9.93
CA ASN A 220 9.20 12.08 8.82
C ASN A 220 7.82 12.53 8.30
N MET A 221 6.85 11.62 8.14
CA MET A 221 5.48 11.88 7.67
C MET A 221 4.64 10.59 7.71
N CYS A 222 3.32 10.72 7.59
CA CYS A 222 2.44 9.58 7.30
C CYS A 222 2.08 9.53 5.80
N SER A 223 2.27 8.37 5.14
CA SER A 223 2.04 8.19 3.69
C SER A 223 0.82 7.33 3.35
N CYS A 224 -0.02 7.01 4.34
CA CYS A 224 -1.11 6.06 4.17
C CYS A 224 -2.29 6.64 3.37
N SER A 225 -2.48 6.16 2.13
CA SER A 225 -3.77 6.27 1.44
C SER A 225 -4.76 5.28 2.06
N VAL A 226 -5.84 5.77 2.66
CA VAL A 226 -6.77 4.92 3.44
C VAL A 226 -7.48 3.88 2.57
N THR A 227 -7.84 2.74 3.16
CA THR A 227 -8.71 1.73 2.50
C THR A 227 -10.03 1.64 3.24
N VAL A 228 -11.14 1.72 2.53
CA VAL A 228 -12.49 1.67 3.11
C VAL A 228 -13.27 0.48 2.56
N VAL A 229 -13.91 -0.29 3.45
CA VAL A 229 -14.83 -1.38 3.12
C VAL A 229 -16.05 -1.33 4.03
N GLY A 230 -17.21 -1.02 3.47
CA GLY A 230 -18.41 -0.77 4.27
C GLY A 230 -18.16 0.43 5.21
N ASN A 231 -18.17 0.17 6.52
CA ASN A 231 -17.85 1.17 7.54
C ASN A 231 -16.41 1.10 8.08
N LEU A 232 -15.62 0.10 7.65
CA LEU A 232 -14.25 -0.10 8.14
C LEU A 232 -13.29 0.79 7.35
N LEU A 233 -12.53 1.63 8.05
CA LEU A 233 -11.48 2.48 7.48
C LEU A 233 -10.13 2.03 8.05
N PHE A 234 -9.24 1.57 7.19
CA PHE A 234 -7.93 1.02 7.57
C PHE A 234 -6.81 2.04 7.35
N VAL A 235 -5.89 2.11 8.32
CA VAL A 235 -4.74 3.04 8.29
C VAL A 235 -3.47 2.36 8.79
N ILE A 236 -2.37 2.62 8.08
CA ILE A 236 -0.99 2.39 8.56
C ILE A 236 -0.51 3.71 9.16
N THR A 237 -0.09 3.69 10.43
CA THR A 237 0.01 4.94 11.22
C THR A 237 1.26 5.76 10.95
N GLY A 238 2.28 5.16 10.33
CA GLY A 238 3.59 5.81 10.13
C GLY A 238 4.54 5.69 11.31
N ASN A 239 4.17 4.96 12.39
CA ASN A 239 5.00 4.80 13.58
C ASN A 239 6.42 4.36 13.22
N GLY A 240 7.43 5.03 13.76
CA GLY A 240 8.80 4.82 13.32
C GLY A 240 9.85 5.18 14.35
N VAL A 241 11.06 5.39 13.86
CA VAL A 241 12.23 5.73 14.68
C VAL A 241 12.25 7.21 15.07
N ASP A 242 13.10 7.55 16.03
CA ASP A 242 13.43 8.93 16.39
C ASP A 242 14.42 9.57 15.38
N GLU A 243 14.81 10.82 15.63
CA GLU A 243 15.75 11.58 14.79
C GLU A 243 17.14 10.95 14.65
N SER A 244 17.50 10.01 15.54
CA SER A 244 18.77 9.28 15.45
C SER A 244 18.71 8.11 14.45
N HIS A 245 17.51 7.78 13.99
CA HIS A 245 17.19 6.62 13.16
C HIS A 245 17.51 5.27 13.82
N ILE A 246 17.60 5.24 15.14
CA ILE A 246 17.98 4.04 15.91
C ILE A 246 16.84 3.57 16.81
N THR A 247 16.27 4.45 17.63
CA THR A 247 15.31 4.05 18.65
C THR A 247 13.88 4.17 18.13
N ILE A 248 13.01 3.21 18.43
CA ILE A 248 11.56 3.35 18.24
C ILE A 248 11.01 3.91 19.56
N PRO A 249 10.67 5.21 19.65
CA PRO A 249 10.22 5.80 20.91
C PRO A 249 8.94 5.16 21.43
N GLU A 250 8.05 4.73 20.52
CA GLU A 250 6.70 4.26 20.84
C GLU A 250 6.43 2.83 20.32
N GLU A 251 7.21 1.85 20.79
CA GLU A 251 7.12 0.43 20.38
C GLU A 251 5.74 -0.23 20.64
N ARG A 252 4.96 0.34 21.55
CA ARG A 252 3.62 -0.14 21.92
C ARG A 252 2.49 0.61 21.21
N ALA A 253 2.80 1.71 20.53
CA ALA A 253 1.81 2.42 19.74
C ALA A 253 1.38 1.55 18.55
N PRO A 254 0.14 1.71 18.09
CA PRO A 254 -0.34 0.90 16.99
C PRO A 254 0.33 1.31 15.68
N SER A 255 0.76 0.32 14.93
CA SER A 255 1.23 0.45 13.54
C SER A 255 0.08 0.31 12.55
N PHE A 256 -0.96 -0.44 12.94
CA PHE A 256 -2.15 -0.69 12.14
C PHE A 256 -3.41 -0.41 12.95
N ILE A 257 -4.35 0.32 12.37
CA ILE A 257 -5.64 0.63 12.99
C ILE A 257 -6.80 0.44 12.03
N CYS A 258 -7.97 0.18 12.60
CA CYS A 258 -9.25 0.27 11.93
C CYS A 258 -10.15 1.23 12.68
N LEU A 259 -10.71 2.19 11.95
CA LEU A 259 -11.67 3.17 12.43
C LEU A 259 -13.04 2.91 11.80
N ASP A 260 -14.10 3.36 12.47
CA ASP A 260 -15.40 3.53 11.82
C ASP A 260 -15.38 4.78 10.94
N LYS A 261 -15.65 4.63 9.63
CA LYS A 261 -15.55 5.72 8.65
C LYS A 261 -16.51 6.89 8.93
N ASN A 262 -17.57 6.67 9.69
CA ASN A 262 -18.60 7.70 9.91
C ASN A 262 -18.31 8.56 11.13
N SER A 263 -17.55 8.04 12.10
CA SER A 263 -17.34 8.67 13.40
C SER A 263 -15.88 8.83 13.81
N GLY A 264 -14.93 8.20 13.10
CA GLY A 264 -13.53 8.14 13.50
C GLY A 264 -13.27 7.23 14.71
N LYS A 265 -14.28 6.54 15.23
CA LYS A 265 -14.12 5.67 16.40
C LYS A 265 -13.16 4.51 16.10
N LEU A 266 -12.16 4.30 16.97
CA LEU A 266 -11.28 3.12 16.91
C LEU A 266 -12.06 1.81 17.13
N LEU A 267 -11.98 0.91 16.14
CA LEU A 267 -12.62 -0.41 16.16
C LEU A 267 -11.64 -1.49 16.62
N TRP A 268 -10.42 -1.48 16.08
CA TRP A 268 -9.32 -2.32 16.54
C TRP A 268 -7.98 -1.68 16.20
N ARG A 269 -6.92 -2.14 16.87
CA ARG A 269 -5.53 -1.74 16.63
C ARG A 269 -4.56 -2.91 16.82
N ASP A 270 -3.41 -2.83 16.18
CA ASP A 270 -2.30 -3.77 16.32
C ASP A 270 -0.96 -3.01 16.31
N ASN A 271 -0.01 -3.47 17.12
CA ASN A 271 1.31 -2.85 17.24
C ASN A 271 2.42 -3.63 16.51
N SER A 272 2.11 -4.60 15.67
CA SER A 272 3.12 -5.24 14.81
C SER A 272 3.59 -4.23 13.76
N PRO A 273 4.90 -4.09 13.52
CA PRO A 273 5.98 -4.95 14.00
C PRO A 273 6.65 -4.47 15.31
N GLY A 274 6.20 -3.35 15.87
CA GLY A 274 6.62 -2.81 17.16
C GLY A 274 8.09 -2.41 17.14
N ALA A 275 8.89 -2.98 18.03
CA ALA A 275 10.33 -2.74 18.11
C ALA A 275 11.13 -3.17 16.86
N ASN A 276 10.48 -3.82 15.86
CA ASN A 276 11.14 -4.25 14.63
C ASN A 276 10.97 -3.29 13.45
N VAL A 277 10.28 -2.15 13.61
CA VAL A 277 10.24 -1.13 12.54
C VAL A 277 11.67 -0.73 12.18
N LEU A 278 12.03 -0.83 10.91
CA LEU A 278 13.39 -0.50 10.44
C LEU A 278 13.65 1.00 10.51
N HIS A 279 12.72 1.80 9.99
CA HIS A 279 12.81 3.27 9.96
C HIS A 279 11.43 3.93 10.11
N GLY A 280 10.50 3.72 9.19
CA GLY A 280 9.12 4.21 9.26
C GLY A 280 8.14 3.22 8.62
N GLN A 281 6.93 3.69 8.34
CA GLN A 281 5.91 2.89 7.64
C GLN A 281 5.26 3.74 6.54
N TRP A 282 5.41 3.31 5.28
CA TRP A 282 5.00 4.12 4.12
C TRP A 282 3.99 3.43 3.20
N SER A 283 3.76 2.13 3.38
CA SER A 283 2.76 1.43 2.59
C SER A 283 1.33 1.90 2.89
N SER A 284 0.39 1.49 2.04
CA SER A 284 -1.04 1.68 2.24
C SER A 284 -1.75 0.33 2.32
N PRO A 285 -2.90 0.22 3.02
CA PRO A 285 -3.63 -1.04 3.11
C PRO A 285 -4.23 -1.47 1.77
N ALA A 286 -4.46 -2.76 1.62
CA ALA A 286 -5.33 -3.35 0.60
C ALA A 286 -6.34 -4.30 1.25
N TYR A 287 -7.36 -4.71 0.51
CA TYR A 287 -8.37 -5.64 1.01
C TYR A 287 -8.72 -6.69 -0.05
N GLY A 288 -8.99 -7.91 0.42
CA GLY A 288 -9.54 -8.98 -0.40
C GLY A 288 -10.34 -9.98 0.44
N GLU A 289 -11.18 -10.76 -0.24
CA GLU A 289 -11.86 -11.91 0.38
C GLU A 289 -11.25 -13.19 -0.18
N PHE A 290 -10.71 -14.02 0.72
CA PHE A 290 -9.96 -15.21 0.34
C PHE A 290 -10.50 -16.42 1.09
N GLY A 291 -11.05 -17.39 0.36
CA GLY A 291 -11.69 -18.56 0.96
C GLY A 291 -12.86 -18.21 1.91
N GLY A 292 -13.62 -17.16 1.61
CA GLY A 292 -14.72 -16.67 2.45
C GLY A 292 -14.28 -15.85 3.67
N VAL A 293 -13.00 -15.49 3.77
CA VAL A 293 -12.46 -14.67 4.86
C VAL A 293 -12.10 -13.28 4.32
N ALA A 294 -12.74 -12.25 4.86
CA ALA A 294 -12.44 -10.85 4.61
C ALA A 294 -11.12 -10.47 5.30
N GLN A 295 -10.10 -10.11 4.52
CA GLN A 295 -8.76 -9.80 5.00
C GLN A 295 -8.35 -8.38 4.62
N VAL A 296 -7.75 -7.65 5.56
CA VAL A 296 -6.99 -6.45 5.26
C VAL A 296 -5.50 -6.79 5.23
N ILE A 297 -4.83 -6.35 4.17
CA ILE A 297 -3.41 -6.61 3.90
C ILE A 297 -2.63 -5.32 4.15
N MET A 298 -1.60 -5.40 4.98
CA MET A 298 -0.84 -4.26 5.51
C MET A 298 0.66 -4.46 5.27
N GLY A 299 1.31 -3.52 4.59
CA GLY A 299 2.78 -3.48 4.51
C GLY A 299 3.38 -2.92 5.80
N GLY A 300 4.17 -3.73 6.51
CA GLY A 300 4.86 -3.33 7.73
C GLY A 300 6.17 -2.57 7.48
N GLY A 301 6.58 -1.77 8.47
CA GLY A 301 7.86 -1.04 8.45
C GLY A 301 9.09 -1.90 8.68
N ASP A 302 8.90 -3.21 8.85
CA ASP A 302 9.93 -4.24 9.05
C ASP A 302 10.22 -5.08 7.79
N GLY A 303 9.53 -4.77 6.68
CA GLY A 303 9.62 -5.53 5.43
C GLY A 303 8.72 -6.78 5.39
N TYR A 304 7.77 -6.91 6.32
CA TYR A 304 6.77 -7.97 6.31
C TYR A 304 5.42 -7.47 5.77
N VAL A 305 4.72 -8.34 5.05
CA VAL A 305 3.27 -8.19 4.83
C VAL A 305 2.53 -8.85 5.99
N TYR A 306 1.53 -8.16 6.52
CA TYR A 306 0.61 -8.66 7.55
C TYR A 306 -0.80 -8.75 6.99
N SER A 307 -1.53 -9.80 7.37
CA SER A 307 -2.96 -9.93 7.08
C SER A 307 -3.75 -10.08 8.36
N PHE A 308 -4.82 -9.30 8.47
CA PHE A 308 -5.75 -9.34 9.59
C PHE A 308 -7.16 -9.64 9.13
N LEU A 309 -7.96 -10.28 10.00
CA LEU A 309 -9.41 -10.33 9.83
C LEU A 309 -9.93 -8.89 9.78
N ALA A 310 -10.57 -8.50 8.68
CA ALA A 310 -10.89 -7.09 8.41
C ALA A 310 -11.73 -6.45 9.53
N ALA A 311 -12.75 -7.14 10.02
CA ALA A 311 -13.60 -6.66 11.11
C ALA A 311 -12.94 -6.77 12.50
N GLY A 312 -11.79 -7.43 12.61
CA GLY A 312 -11.24 -7.89 13.87
C GLY A 312 -12.16 -8.92 14.56
N ARG A 313 -11.85 -9.23 15.82
CA ARG A 313 -12.67 -10.08 16.69
C ARG A 313 -12.77 -9.45 18.07
N ASP A 314 -14.00 -9.28 18.56
CA ASP A 314 -14.28 -8.73 19.90
C ASP A 314 -13.56 -7.39 20.18
N GLY A 315 -13.51 -6.51 19.18
CA GLY A 315 -12.84 -5.20 19.26
C GLY A 315 -11.30 -5.26 19.26
N LYS A 316 -10.72 -6.38 18.83
CA LYS A 316 -9.26 -6.58 18.74
C LYS A 316 -8.86 -6.99 17.33
N ALA A 317 -7.64 -6.65 16.94
CA ALA A 317 -7.05 -7.17 15.73
C ALA A 317 -6.88 -8.69 15.84
N GLU A 318 -7.13 -9.41 14.75
CA GLU A 318 -6.85 -10.85 14.65
C GLU A 318 -5.91 -11.05 13.48
N LEU A 319 -4.62 -11.26 13.78
CA LEU A 319 -3.61 -11.61 12.80
C LEU A 319 -3.92 -12.98 12.20
N LEU A 320 -4.06 -13.04 10.88
CA LEU A 320 -4.29 -14.27 10.14
C LEU A 320 -2.98 -14.88 9.66
N TRP A 321 -2.13 -14.06 9.03
CA TRP A 321 -0.81 -14.49 8.57
C TRP A 321 0.16 -13.32 8.45
N LYS A 322 1.46 -13.64 8.40
CA LYS A 322 2.54 -12.68 8.10
C LYS A 322 3.58 -13.32 7.16
N PHE A 323 4.22 -12.51 6.33
CA PHE A 323 5.15 -12.95 5.30
C PHE A 323 6.35 -11.99 5.22
N ASP A 324 7.57 -12.47 5.48
CA ASP A 324 8.80 -11.69 5.30
C ASP A 324 9.16 -11.59 3.82
N CYS A 325 9.24 -10.38 3.31
CA CYS A 325 9.54 -10.14 1.91
C CYS A 325 11.05 -10.02 1.61
N ASN A 326 11.90 -10.14 2.63
CA ASN A 326 13.35 -9.97 2.51
C ASN A 326 14.11 -11.32 2.65
N PRO A 327 15.25 -11.48 1.97
CA PRO A 327 16.21 -12.54 2.27
C PRO A 327 16.62 -12.51 3.75
N LYS A 328 16.83 -13.67 4.38
CA LYS A 328 17.06 -13.72 5.84
C LYS A 328 18.40 -13.15 6.27
N ASP A 329 19.40 -13.26 5.41
CA ASP A 329 20.74 -12.72 5.59
C ASP A 329 20.87 -11.23 5.20
N SER A 330 19.81 -10.64 4.63
CA SER A 330 19.76 -9.22 4.29
C SER A 330 19.97 -8.32 5.51
N ILE A 331 20.66 -7.19 5.30
CA ILE A 331 21.06 -6.27 6.37
C ILE A 331 20.42 -4.92 6.14
N TYR A 332 19.76 -4.41 7.16
CA TYR A 332 19.33 -3.03 7.20
C TYR A 332 20.47 -2.13 7.65
N LEU A 333 20.75 -1.11 6.86
CA LEU A 333 21.72 -0.05 7.14
C LEU A 333 21.10 1.27 6.69
N LEU A 334 21.28 2.34 7.44
CA LEU A 334 20.85 3.66 6.97
C LEU A 334 21.66 4.06 5.71
N GLY A 335 20.98 4.58 4.70
CA GLY A 335 21.58 4.95 3.42
C GLY A 335 21.60 3.82 2.39
N GLY A 336 22.28 4.03 1.26
CA GLY A 336 22.12 3.19 0.07
C GLY A 336 22.80 1.82 0.06
N ARG A 337 23.33 1.34 1.19
CA ARG A 337 23.99 0.02 1.25
C ARG A 337 23.13 -1.07 1.88
N ALA A 338 21.91 -0.77 2.32
CA ALA A 338 20.99 -1.78 2.84
C ALA A 338 20.66 -2.82 1.76
N THR A 339 20.63 -4.09 2.16
CA THR A 339 20.05 -5.18 1.35
C THR A 339 18.71 -5.64 1.91
N ARG A 340 18.38 -5.24 3.14
CA ARG A 340 17.04 -5.39 3.74
C ARG A 340 16.25 -4.11 3.47
N ASN A 341 15.04 -4.28 2.98
CA ASN A 341 14.18 -3.23 2.47
C ASN A 341 12.87 -3.15 3.28
N HIS A 342 12.18 -2.02 3.14
CA HIS A 342 10.81 -1.81 3.62
C HIS A 342 9.76 -2.28 2.61
N LEU A 343 8.51 -2.01 2.94
CA LEU A 343 7.40 -2.01 2.00
C LEU A 343 6.88 -0.59 1.87
N ILE A 344 7.17 0.05 0.73
CA ILE A 344 6.58 1.35 0.35
C ILE A 344 5.43 1.13 -0.63
N ALA A 345 5.60 0.21 -1.58
CA ALA A 345 4.54 -0.18 -2.50
C ALA A 345 3.29 -0.65 -1.73
N THR A 346 2.13 -0.34 -2.30
CA THR A 346 0.85 -0.83 -1.79
C THR A 346 0.65 -2.28 -2.26
N PRO A 347 0.27 -3.23 -1.39
CA PRO A 347 -0.09 -4.57 -1.84
C PRO A 347 -1.27 -4.53 -2.81
N VAL A 348 -1.28 -5.40 -3.82
CA VAL A 348 -2.34 -5.49 -4.82
C VAL A 348 -3.02 -6.85 -4.71
N VAL A 349 -4.35 -6.84 -4.70
CA VAL A 349 -5.17 -8.05 -4.72
C VAL A 349 -5.69 -8.28 -6.14
N HIS A 350 -5.37 -9.44 -6.70
CA HIS A 350 -5.83 -9.84 -8.03
C HIS A 350 -5.91 -11.36 -8.13
N ASP A 351 -7.00 -11.87 -8.73
CA ASP A 351 -7.22 -13.30 -8.99
C ASP A 351 -7.01 -14.20 -7.74
N GLY A 352 -7.45 -13.71 -6.58
CA GLY A 352 -7.33 -14.41 -5.29
C GLY A 352 -5.92 -14.43 -4.68
N LEU A 353 -4.96 -13.71 -5.26
CA LEU A 353 -3.57 -13.61 -4.82
C LEU A 353 -3.22 -12.20 -4.35
N VAL A 354 -2.11 -12.09 -3.61
CA VAL A 354 -1.53 -10.81 -3.15
C VAL A 354 -0.19 -10.60 -3.81
N TYR A 355 0.01 -9.41 -4.39
CA TYR A 355 1.25 -8.99 -5.04
C TYR A 355 1.86 -7.80 -4.30
N VAL A 356 3.17 -7.80 -4.07
CA VAL A 356 3.84 -6.69 -3.36
C VAL A 356 5.26 -6.48 -3.86
N GLY A 357 5.56 -5.24 -4.25
CA GLY A 357 6.91 -4.76 -4.53
C GLY A 357 7.65 -4.40 -3.24
N VAL A 358 8.94 -4.68 -3.21
CA VAL A 358 9.79 -4.49 -2.04
C VAL A 358 10.91 -3.52 -2.40
N GLY A 359 11.09 -2.50 -1.57
CA GLY A 359 12.02 -1.42 -1.83
C GLY A 359 12.25 -0.57 -0.59
N GLU A 360 12.86 0.57 -0.77
CA GLU A 360 13.40 1.38 0.32
C GLU A 360 13.07 2.85 0.04
N ASP A 361 13.31 3.75 1.00
CA ASP A 361 13.20 5.19 0.76
C ASP A 361 13.96 5.58 -0.53
N PRO A 362 13.33 6.29 -1.49
CA PRO A 362 14.00 6.71 -2.72
C PRO A 362 15.27 7.54 -2.46
N GLU A 363 15.36 8.25 -1.33
CA GLU A 363 16.58 9.00 -0.95
C GLU A 363 17.77 8.09 -0.61
N HIS A 364 17.52 6.81 -0.31
CA HIS A 364 18.58 5.82 -0.11
C HIS A 364 19.07 5.22 -1.44
N GLY A 365 18.56 5.66 -2.59
CA GLY A 365 19.04 5.30 -3.91
C GLY A 365 18.84 3.82 -4.29
N GLU A 366 19.57 3.40 -5.33
CA GLU A 366 19.44 2.08 -5.93
C GLU A 366 19.87 0.95 -4.99
N GLY A 367 19.38 -0.25 -5.29
CA GLY A 367 19.68 -1.46 -4.53
C GLY A 367 18.84 -2.63 -5.03
N GLN A 368 19.04 -3.81 -4.45
CA GLN A 368 18.26 -4.99 -4.80
C GLN A 368 16.81 -4.79 -4.36
N GLY A 369 15.87 -5.00 -5.28
CA GLY A 369 14.45 -5.05 -4.97
C GLY A 369 13.88 -6.45 -5.15
N HIS A 370 12.63 -6.59 -4.77
CA HIS A 370 11.91 -7.85 -4.91
C HIS A 370 10.48 -7.61 -5.34
N LEU A 371 9.88 -8.61 -5.98
CA LEU A 371 8.44 -8.66 -6.19
C LEU A 371 7.95 -10.06 -5.80
N TRP A 372 6.89 -10.10 -5.00
CA TRP A 372 6.31 -11.34 -4.50
C TRP A 372 4.88 -11.53 -5.00
N CYS A 373 4.52 -12.78 -5.24
CA CYS A 373 3.13 -13.25 -5.30
C CYS A 373 2.89 -14.25 -4.17
N ILE A 374 1.82 -14.01 -3.41
CA ILE A 374 1.55 -14.65 -2.12
C ILE A 374 0.14 -15.23 -2.13
N ASP A 375 0.00 -16.46 -1.65
CA ASP A 375 -1.28 -17.13 -1.37
C ASP A 375 -1.82 -16.70 0.01
N PRO A 376 -2.91 -15.90 0.06
CA PRO A 376 -3.44 -15.34 1.30
C PRO A 376 -4.35 -16.32 2.08
N THR A 377 -4.43 -17.59 1.67
CA THR A 377 -5.30 -18.60 2.30
C THR A 377 -4.62 -19.33 3.46
N LYS A 378 -3.29 -19.27 3.58
CA LYS A 378 -2.53 -19.85 4.70
C LYS A 378 -2.64 -19.01 5.98
N ARG A 379 -2.14 -19.55 7.11
CA ARG A 379 -2.23 -18.93 8.45
C ARG A 379 -0.91 -19.00 9.20
N GLY A 380 -0.68 -18.04 10.10
CA GLY A 380 0.54 -17.95 10.91
C GLY A 380 1.72 -17.32 10.16
N ASP A 381 2.95 -17.70 10.51
CA ASP A 381 4.11 -17.30 9.72
C ASP A 381 4.18 -18.12 8.44
N VAL A 382 3.95 -17.44 7.31
CA VAL A 382 3.86 -18.05 5.98
C VAL A 382 5.04 -17.58 5.09
N SER A 383 6.10 -17.05 5.70
CA SER A 383 7.33 -16.69 5.00
C SER A 383 7.94 -17.87 4.24
N PRO A 384 8.72 -17.66 3.17
CA PRO A 384 9.35 -18.74 2.40
C PRO A 384 10.21 -19.67 3.25
N THR A 385 11.02 -19.06 4.12
CA THR A 385 11.90 -19.74 5.06
C THR A 385 11.73 -19.18 6.47
N LEU A 386 12.12 -19.98 7.46
CA LEU A 386 12.16 -19.59 8.88
C LEU A 386 13.59 -19.72 9.40
N VAL A 387 13.98 -18.82 10.32
CA VAL A 387 15.31 -18.81 10.92
C VAL A 387 15.30 -19.60 12.22
N TYR A 388 16.33 -20.41 12.43
CA TYR A 388 16.59 -21.24 13.61
C TYR A 388 17.98 -20.93 14.14
N ASN A 389 18.27 -21.32 15.38
CA ASN A 389 19.61 -21.22 15.94
C ASN A 389 20.16 -22.61 16.29
N SER A 390 21.45 -22.84 16.08
CA SER A 390 22.13 -24.09 16.39
C SER A 390 21.99 -24.54 17.85
N LYS A 391 21.72 -23.62 18.79
CA LYS A 391 21.43 -23.91 20.20
C LYS A 391 20.06 -24.55 20.42
N ASP A 392 19.08 -24.24 19.57
CA ASP A 392 17.77 -24.92 19.51
C ASP A 392 17.34 -25.08 18.04
N PRO A 393 17.81 -26.13 17.35
CA PRO A 393 17.61 -26.27 15.92
C PRO A 393 16.19 -26.74 15.56
N LYS A 394 15.24 -26.78 16.51
CA LYS A 394 13.87 -27.25 16.31
C LYS A 394 12.83 -26.14 16.39
N THR A 395 13.17 -25.01 17.00
CA THR A 395 12.24 -23.89 17.21
C THR A 395 12.71 -22.68 16.40
N PRO A 396 11.84 -22.05 15.59
CA PRO A 396 12.18 -20.79 14.95
C PRO A 396 12.53 -19.73 16.01
N ILE A 397 13.54 -18.91 15.74
CA ILE A 397 13.90 -17.80 16.62
C ILE A 397 12.95 -16.62 16.41
N ALA A 398 12.89 -15.73 17.40
CA ALA A 398 12.23 -14.44 17.25
C ALA A 398 12.91 -13.61 16.15
N HIS A 399 12.12 -12.81 15.43
CA HIS A 399 12.64 -11.94 14.38
C HIS A 399 13.63 -10.92 14.96
N LYS A 400 14.76 -10.75 14.29
CA LYS A 400 15.77 -9.74 14.58
C LYS A 400 15.62 -8.60 13.57
N ARG A 401 15.35 -7.40 14.07
CA ARG A 401 15.09 -6.18 13.29
C ARG A 401 16.09 -5.95 12.15
N LEU A 402 17.38 -5.83 12.46
CA LEU A 402 18.38 -5.34 11.50
C LEU A 402 18.85 -6.41 10.50
N GLN A 403 18.88 -7.67 10.93
CA GLN A 403 19.28 -8.81 10.11
C GLN A 403 18.66 -10.07 10.72
N ALA A 404 17.80 -10.76 9.99
CA ALA A 404 17.01 -11.87 10.53
C ALA A 404 17.86 -13.11 10.84
N LEU A 405 18.90 -13.37 10.04
CA LEU A 405 19.84 -14.49 10.17
C LEU A 405 21.26 -13.96 10.30
N VAL A 406 21.89 -14.20 11.45
CA VAL A 406 23.29 -13.89 11.72
C VAL A 406 24.08 -15.19 11.90
N GLU A 407 24.72 -15.67 10.83
CA GLU A 407 25.40 -16.98 10.81
C GLU A 407 26.45 -17.11 11.93
N LYS A 408 27.16 -16.02 12.24
CA LYS A 408 28.16 -15.97 13.32
C LYS A 408 27.57 -16.23 14.72
N GLU A 409 26.28 -16.00 14.91
CA GLU A 409 25.55 -16.31 16.15
C GLU A 409 25.02 -17.75 16.15
N GLY A 410 25.29 -18.51 15.09
CA GLY A 410 24.82 -19.87 14.86
C GLY A 410 23.42 -19.94 14.27
N ASP A 411 22.92 -18.86 13.67
CA ASP A 411 21.64 -18.86 12.97
C ASP A 411 21.74 -19.56 11.60
N PHE A 412 20.66 -20.21 11.20
CA PHE A 412 20.51 -20.80 9.87
C PHE A 412 19.01 -20.84 9.51
N GLU A 413 18.69 -20.85 8.22
CA GLU A 413 17.29 -20.96 7.77
C GLU A 413 16.92 -22.36 7.28
N ARG A 414 15.61 -22.64 7.26
CA ARG A 414 15.02 -23.80 6.59
C ARG A 414 13.76 -23.39 5.86
N GLU A 415 13.45 -24.12 4.79
CA GLU A 415 12.17 -24.04 4.09
C GLU A 415 11.00 -24.14 5.07
N ASN A 416 10.03 -23.24 4.89
CA ASN A 416 8.79 -23.26 5.65
C ASN A 416 7.77 -24.15 4.92
N PRO A 417 7.38 -25.32 5.47
CA PRO A 417 6.34 -26.15 4.86
C PRO A 417 4.98 -25.44 4.79
N ASN A 418 4.80 -24.37 5.57
CA ASN A 418 3.63 -23.50 5.57
C ASN A 418 3.82 -22.24 4.69
N SER A 419 4.86 -22.16 3.86
CA SER A 419 5.13 -20.99 2.99
C SER A 419 3.95 -20.67 2.08
N ALA A 420 3.55 -19.39 2.04
CA ALA A 420 2.55 -18.86 1.12
C ALA A 420 3.15 -18.34 -0.20
N ALA A 421 4.46 -18.46 -0.41
CA ALA A 421 5.08 -17.97 -1.63
C ALA A 421 4.58 -18.76 -2.85
N VAL A 422 3.98 -18.06 -3.81
CA VAL A 422 3.64 -18.62 -5.13
C VAL A 422 4.82 -18.49 -6.07
N TRP A 423 5.38 -17.28 -6.15
CA TRP A 423 6.63 -17.00 -6.87
C TRP A 423 7.34 -15.77 -6.29
N HIS A 424 8.64 -15.67 -6.59
CA HIS A 424 9.53 -14.55 -6.23
C HIS A 424 10.24 -14.07 -7.49
N TYR A 425 10.23 -12.76 -7.73
CA TYR A 425 10.95 -12.14 -8.83
C TYR A 425 12.03 -11.18 -8.30
N VAL A 426 13.25 -11.38 -8.79
CA VAL A 426 14.44 -10.56 -8.51
C VAL A 426 15.11 -10.04 -9.80
N GLY A 427 14.46 -10.25 -10.94
CA GLY A 427 15.05 -10.01 -12.26
C GLY A 427 15.02 -11.23 -13.16
N ALA A 428 14.99 -11.01 -14.48
CA ALA A 428 15.11 -12.04 -15.49
C ALA A 428 16.54 -12.63 -15.55
N ASP A 429 17.52 -11.75 -15.44
CA ASP A 429 18.94 -12.06 -15.25
C ASP A 429 19.50 -11.07 -14.23
N PRO A 430 19.56 -11.44 -12.94
CA PRO A 430 19.98 -10.53 -11.88
C PRO A 430 21.45 -10.05 -11.97
N ALA A 431 22.26 -10.67 -12.83
CA ALA A 431 23.63 -10.23 -13.09
C ALA A 431 23.71 -9.05 -14.07
N ASN A 432 22.60 -8.76 -14.76
CA ASN A 432 22.50 -7.71 -15.77
C ASN A 432 21.55 -6.61 -15.27
N PHE A 433 22.02 -5.35 -15.31
CA PHE A 433 21.33 -4.19 -14.76
C PHE A 433 19.94 -4.02 -15.37
N GLU A 434 19.82 -4.03 -16.70
CA GLU A 434 18.58 -3.80 -17.43
C GLU A 434 17.53 -4.90 -17.23
N THR A 435 17.91 -6.01 -16.59
CA THR A 435 17.02 -7.15 -16.34
C THR A 435 16.90 -7.53 -14.87
N THR A 436 17.65 -6.88 -13.97
CA THR A 436 17.52 -7.08 -12.53
C THR A 436 16.35 -6.26 -12.00
N MET A 437 15.70 -6.73 -10.94
CA MET A 437 14.69 -5.93 -10.25
C MET A 437 15.39 -5.07 -9.20
N HIS A 438 15.40 -3.75 -9.38
CA HIS A 438 15.90 -2.84 -8.34
C HIS A 438 14.80 -2.52 -7.31
N ARG A 439 15.17 -1.81 -6.25
CA ARG A 439 14.22 -1.29 -5.26
C ARG A 439 13.08 -0.55 -5.95
N THR A 440 11.90 -0.63 -5.35
CA THR A 440 10.69 -0.01 -5.89
C THR A 440 9.79 0.58 -4.80
N CYS A 441 9.21 1.74 -5.08
CA CYS A 441 8.02 2.25 -4.40
C CYS A 441 6.72 1.96 -5.21
N GLY A 442 6.87 1.39 -6.40
CA GLY A 442 5.82 1.19 -7.38
C GLY A 442 4.84 0.10 -6.97
N THR A 443 3.56 0.47 -6.96
CA THR A 443 2.45 -0.48 -6.84
C THR A 443 2.23 -1.14 -8.20
N VAL A 444 2.07 -2.47 -8.24
CA VAL A 444 1.89 -3.20 -9.51
C VAL A 444 0.56 -2.86 -10.18
N ALA A 445 0.50 -2.96 -11.50
CA ALA A 445 -0.74 -2.97 -12.26
C ALA A 445 -0.86 -4.29 -13.01
N ILE A 446 -2.01 -4.96 -12.92
CA ILE A 446 -2.21 -6.28 -13.55
C ILE A 446 -3.44 -6.22 -14.43
N LYS A 447 -3.31 -6.52 -15.73
CA LYS A 447 -4.43 -6.55 -16.67
C LYS A 447 -4.13 -7.45 -17.85
N ASN A 448 -5.13 -8.20 -18.33
CA ASN A 448 -5.01 -9.08 -19.50
C ASN A 448 -3.85 -10.07 -19.37
N ASP A 449 -3.71 -10.71 -18.20
CA ASP A 449 -2.61 -11.64 -17.87
C ASP A 449 -1.21 -11.01 -17.98
N LEU A 450 -1.09 -9.68 -17.86
CA LEU A 450 0.19 -8.96 -17.79
C LEU A 450 0.29 -8.18 -16.48
N LEU A 451 1.39 -8.35 -15.76
CA LEU A 451 1.77 -7.55 -14.60
C LEU A 451 2.83 -6.54 -15.01
N PHE A 452 2.67 -5.29 -14.57
CA PHE A 452 3.63 -4.22 -14.75
C PHE A 452 4.12 -3.70 -13.39
N VAL A 453 5.43 -3.48 -13.27
CA VAL A 453 6.06 -2.85 -12.11
C VAL A 453 7.22 -1.96 -12.57
N SER A 454 7.37 -0.80 -11.96
CA SER A 454 8.52 0.11 -12.18
C SER A 454 9.50 0.03 -11.02
N ASP A 455 10.79 0.24 -11.26
CA ASP A 455 11.82 0.33 -10.21
C ASP A 455 12.50 1.72 -10.19
N PHE A 456 13.35 1.95 -9.19
CA PHE A 456 14.08 3.23 -9.01
C PHE A 456 15.09 3.54 -10.10
N SER A 457 15.52 2.51 -10.83
CA SER A 457 16.52 2.64 -11.89
C SER A 457 15.88 3.04 -13.22
N GLY A 458 14.62 3.45 -13.22
CA GLY A 458 13.88 3.88 -14.41
C GLY A 458 13.42 2.71 -15.28
N LEU A 459 13.49 1.47 -14.78
CA LEU A 459 13.08 0.29 -15.54
C LEU A 459 11.60 -0.02 -15.29
N VAL A 460 10.93 -0.51 -16.33
CA VAL A 460 9.59 -1.09 -16.26
C VAL A 460 9.67 -2.56 -16.65
N HIS A 461 9.24 -3.44 -15.76
CA HIS A 461 9.18 -4.88 -15.98
C HIS A 461 7.75 -5.30 -16.32
N CYS A 462 7.62 -6.17 -17.32
CA CYS A 462 6.38 -6.85 -17.64
C CYS A 462 6.51 -8.34 -17.39
N LEU A 463 5.65 -8.91 -16.55
CA LEU A 463 5.69 -10.30 -16.13
C LEU A 463 4.35 -11.01 -16.37
N ASP A 464 4.40 -12.33 -16.46
CA ASP A 464 3.22 -13.18 -16.32
C ASP A 464 2.83 -13.21 -14.82
N PRO A 465 1.61 -12.77 -14.44
CA PRO A 465 1.19 -12.64 -13.03
C PRO A 465 1.03 -14.00 -12.32
N LYS A 466 0.86 -15.10 -13.06
CA LYS A 466 0.65 -16.44 -12.51
C LYS A 466 1.97 -17.14 -12.19
N THR A 467 3.02 -16.84 -12.96
CA THR A 467 4.30 -17.55 -12.89
C THR A 467 5.48 -16.66 -12.47
N GLY A 468 5.33 -15.34 -12.51
CA GLY A 468 6.42 -14.39 -12.29
C GLY A 468 7.44 -14.37 -13.42
N LYS A 469 7.18 -15.06 -14.53
CA LYS A 469 8.11 -15.11 -15.66
C LYS A 469 8.12 -13.78 -16.41
N PRO A 470 9.29 -13.23 -16.73
CA PRO A 470 9.40 -11.99 -17.46
C PRO A 470 8.98 -12.16 -18.93
N HIS A 471 8.21 -11.20 -19.42
CA HIS A 471 7.98 -10.98 -20.85
C HIS A 471 9.04 -10.05 -21.43
N TRP A 472 9.31 -8.93 -20.76
CA TRP A 472 10.31 -7.93 -21.15
C TRP A 472 10.60 -6.96 -20.00
N THR A 473 11.73 -6.25 -20.12
CA THR A 473 12.03 -5.02 -19.36
C THR A 473 12.24 -3.88 -20.36
N TYR A 474 11.88 -2.66 -19.96
CA TYR A 474 12.07 -1.45 -20.76
C TYR A 474 12.68 -0.34 -19.91
N ASP A 475 13.74 0.28 -20.40
CA ASP A 475 14.37 1.46 -19.78
C ASP A 475 13.67 2.73 -20.23
N MET A 476 13.08 3.45 -19.27
CA MET A 476 12.40 4.73 -19.50
C MET A 476 13.37 5.91 -19.61
N PHE A 477 14.68 5.68 -19.41
CA PHE A 477 15.72 6.69 -19.28
C PHE A 477 15.38 7.73 -18.20
N ALA A 478 14.82 7.24 -17.10
CA ALA A 478 14.27 8.02 -16.01
C ALA A 478 15.03 7.87 -14.69
N ALA A 479 16.16 7.14 -14.69
CA ALA A 479 17.06 7.09 -13.53
C ALA A 479 17.57 8.51 -13.23
N SER A 480 17.40 8.94 -11.98
CA SER A 480 17.77 10.26 -11.47
C SER A 480 19.20 10.32 -10.96
#